data_AF-A0A2I4AKN4-F1
#
_entry.id   AF-A0A2I4AKN4-F1
#
_cell.length_a   1.000
_cell.length_b   1.000
_cell.length_c   1.000
_cell.angle_alpha   90.00
_cell.angle_beta   90.00
_cell.angle_gamma   90.00
#
_symmetry.space_group_name_H-M   'P 1'
#
loop_
_entity.id
_entity.type
_entity.pdbx_description
1 polymer ?
#
loop_
_entity_poly.entity_id
_entity_poly.type
_entity_poly.pdbx_seq_one_letter_code
_entity_poly.pdbx_strand_id
1 'polypeptide(L)'
;MGFTDLLNEVGGFGRYQWLHVTLISFPGLLMASQNLLNNFVSGVPSHHCRLPANQSIYNLSLIYKVDMQQLLKVFIPPDSSGNNLDRCRRYAHPQWHLLATNSTAN
;
A
#
# COMPACT_ATOMS: atom_id res chain seq x y z
N MET A 1 45.99 -39.02 -2.33
CA MET A 1 45.29 -38.27 -1.26
C MET A 1 44.78 -36.99 -1.89
N GLY A 2 43.48 -36.73 -1.81
CA GLY A 2 42.86 -35.58 -2.49
C GLY A 2 43.00 -34.30 -1.65
N PHE A 3 42.95 -33.14 -2.30
CA PHE A 3 42.99 -31.83 -1.63
C PHE A 3 41.95 -31.71 -0.50
N THR A 4 40.81 -32.37 -0.64
CA THR A 4 39.74 -32.47 0.36
C THR A 4 40.16 -33.19 1.64
N ASP A 5 41.01 -34.22 1.55
CA ASP A 5 41.50 -34.97 2.73
C ASP A 5 42.47 -34.12 3.54
N LEU A 6 43.38 -33.40 2.86
CA LEU A 6 44.29 -32.45 3.49
C LEU A 6 43.54 -31.32 4.19
N LEU A 7 42.50 -30.77 3.56
CA LEU A 7 41.65 -29.74 4.15
C LEU A 7 40.96 -30.20 5.43
N ASN A 8 40.45 -31.44 5.47
CA ASN A 8 39.87 -32.01 6.69
C ASN A 8 40.91 -32.17 7.81
N GLU A 9 42.16 -32.48 7.46
CA GLU A 9 43.24 -32.71 8.42
C GLU A 9 43.79 -31.40 9.04
N VAL A 10 43.73 -30.26 8.33
CA VAL A 10 44.09 -28.93 8.88
C VAL A 10 42.96 -28.20 9.61
N GLY A 11 41.78 -28.83 9.77
CA GLY A 11 40.65 -28.27 10.52
C GLY A 11 39.41 -27.91 9.69
N GLY A 12 39.40 -28.26 8.41
CA GLY A 12 38.25 -28.17 7.51
C GLY A 12 37.67 -26.76 7.37
N PHE A 13 36.40 -26.69 6.99
CA PHE A 13 35.61 -25.46 7.01
C PHE A 13 35.25 -25.14 8.46
N GLY A 14 36.15 -24.46 9.16
CA GLY A 14 36.03 -24.18 10.58
C GLY A 14 34.82 -23.29 10.94
N ARG A 15 34.52 -23.23 12.23
CA ARG A 15 33.41 -22.44 12.81
C ARG A 15 33.49 -20.95 12.42
N TYR A 16 34.70 -20.42 12.37
CA TYR A 16 34.97 -19.05 11.93
C TYR A 16 34.61 -18.82 10.47
N GLN A 17 34.90 -19.78 9.60
CA GLN A 17 34.64 -19.68 8.17
C GLN A 17 33.13 -19.74 7.89
N TRP A 18 32.40 -20.57 8.63
CA TRP A 18 30.94 -20.55 8.67
C TRP A 18 30.39 -19.20 9.13
N LEU A 19 30.87 -18.69 10.26
CA LEU A 19 30.48 -17.37 10.78
C LEU A 19 30.73 -16.27 9.73
N HIS A 20 31.88 -16.31 9.07
CA HIS A 20 32.27 -15.31 8.07
C HIS A 20 31.39 -15.40 6.80
N VAL A 21 31.12 -16.62 6.32
CA VAL A 21 30.25 -16.84 5.16
C VAL A 21 28.83 -16.42 5.48
N THR A 22 28.31 -16.74 6.66
CA THR A 22 26.97 -16.32 7.08
C THR A 22 26.90 -14.80 7.22
N LEU A 23 27.90 -14.17 7.84
CA LEU A 23 27.95 -12.72 8.03
C LEU A 23 28.04 -11.96 6.71
N ILE A 24 28.77 -12.48 5.72
CA ILE A 24 28.85 -11.91 4.37
C ILE A 24 27.57 -12.16 3.56
N SER A 25 26.92 -13.31 3.73
CA SER A 25 25.70 -13.67 2.98
C SER A 25 24.46 -12.94 3.50
N PHE A 26 24.40 -12.61 4.79
CA PHE A 26 23.24 -12.01 5.44
C PHE A 26 22.81 -10.66 4.83
N PRO A 27 23.72 -9.69 4.56
CA PRO A 27 23.37 -8.46 3.84
C PRO A 27 22.78 -8.72 2.45
N GLY A 28 23.29 -9.71 1.70
CA GLY A 28 22.80 -10.05 0.36
C GLY A 28 21.35 -10.55 0.39
N LEU A 29 21.01 -11.39 1.37
CA LEU A 29 19.64 -11.87 1.59
C LEU A 29 18.69 -10.73 1.98
N LEU A 30 19.14 -9.80 2.83
CA LEU A 30 18.37 -8.60 3.19
C LEU A 30 18.17 -7.65 2.01
N MET A 31 19.15 -7.56 1.11
CA MET A 31 19.04 -6.71 -0.08
C MET A 31 18.03 -7.31 -1.08
N ALA A 32 18.00 -8.64 -1.23
CA ALA A 32 16.99 -9.32 -2.04
C ALA A 32 15.55 -9.14 -1.50
N SER A 33 15.37 -9.08 -0.18
CA SER A 33 14.05 -8.90 0.43
C SER A 33 13.47 -7.49 0.26
N GLN A 34 14.30 -6.48 -0.02
CA GLN A 34 13.82 -5.12 -0.31
C GLN A 34 12.88 -5.06 -1.53
N ASN A 35 13.10 -5.93 -2.53
CA ASN A 35 12.20 -6.01 -3.69
C ASN A 35 10.80 -6.48 -3.30
N LEU A 36 10.69 -7.43 -2.37
CA LEU A 36 9.40 -7.91 -1.89
C LEU A 36 8.66 -6.80 -1.13
N LEU A 37 9.35 -6.10 -0.23
CA LEU A 37 8.77 -4.98 0.52
C LEU A 37 8.24 -3.88 -0.41
N ASN A 38 9.00 -3.52 -1.45
CA ASN A 38 8.57 -2.52 -2.42
C ASN A 38 7.35 -2.97 -3.24
N ASN A 39 7.27 -4.25 -3.63
CA ASN A 39 6.10 -4.79 -4.33
C ASN A 39 4.84 -4.79 -3.44
N PHE A 40 4.98 -5.10 -2.15
CA PHE A 40 3.85 -5.08 -1.22
C PHE A 40 3.38 -3.65 -0.87
N VAL A 41 4.30 -2.68 -0.79
CA VAL A 41 3.95 -1.27 -0.53
C VAL A 41 3.35 -0.59 -1.77
N SER A 42 3.73 -1.00 -2.98
CA SER A 42 3.20 -0.43 -4.22
C SER A 42 1.81 -0.94 -4.59
N GLY A 43 1.29 -1.95 -3.88
CA GLY A 43 -0.05 -2.48 -4.07
C GLY A 43 -1.10 -1.55 -3.46
N VAL A 44 -1.88 -0.88 -4.30
CA VAL A 44 -3.08 -0.16 -3.84
C VAL A 44 -4.16 -1.19 -3.48
N PRO A 45 -4.57 -1.28 -2.20
CA PRO A 45 -5.64 -2.20 -1.82
C PRO A 45 -6.94 -1.82 -2.53
N SER A 46 -7.80 -2.79 -2.79
CA SER A 46 -9.11 -2.58 -3.42
C SER A 46 -10.10 -1.78 -2.55
N HIS A 47 -9.72 -1.48 -1.31
CA HIS A 47 -10.51 -0.74 -0.33
C HIS A 47 -10.46 0.76 -0.60
N HIS A 48 -11.62 1.40 -0.51
CA HIS A 48 -11.71 2.86 -0.56
C HIS A 48 -11.33 3.48 0.79
N CYS A 49 -10.75 4.67 0.77
CA CYS A 49 -10.44 5.40 1.99
C CYS A 49 -11.70 5.60 2.85
N ARG A 50 -11.60 5.28 4.14
CA ARG A 50 -12.70 5.47 5.09
C ARG A 50 -12.96 6.98 5.26
N LEU A 51 -14.23 7.36 5.17
CA LEU A 51 -14.68 8.71 5.47
C LEU A 51 -14.41 9.03 6.95
N PRO A 52 -14.18 10.31 7.29
CA PRO A 52 -13.74 10.68 8.63
C PRO A 52 -14.82 10.28 9.64
N ALA A 53 -14.41 9.61 10.72
CA ALA A 53 -15.31 8.98 11.71
C ALA A 53 -16.24 9.97 12.44
N ASN A 54 -16.00 11.28 12.31
CA ASN A 54 -16.80 12.31 12.97
C ASN A 54 -18.25 12.38 12.46
N GLN A 55 -18.54 11.91 11.24
CA GLN A 55 -19.90 11.92 10.70
C GLN A 55 -20.16 10.66 9.86
N SER A 56 -21.11 9.84 10.30
CA SER A 56 -21.59 8.71 9.49
C SER A 56 -22.16 9.24 8.17
N ILE A 57 -21.75 8.65 7.05
CA ILE A 57 -22.23 8.97 5.70
C ILE A 57 -23.76 8.97 5.66
N TYR A 58 -24.37 8.03 6.39
CA TYR A 58 -25.83 7.92 6.52
C TYR A 58 -26.48 9.16 7.14
N ASN A 59 -25.90 9.71 8.21
CA ASN A 59 -26.42 10.92 8.84
C ASN A 59 -26.30 12.12 7.90
N LEU A 60 -25.18 12.20 7.18
CA LEU A 60 -24.92 13.31 6.27
C LEU A 60 -25.82 13.26 5.03
N SER A 61 -26.11 12.05 4.50
CA SER A 61 -27.12 11.87 3.44
C SER A 61 -28.52 12.30 3.88
N LEU A 62 -28.86 12.08 5.16
CA LEU A 62 -30.15 12.47 5.74
C LEU A 62 -30.26 13.99 5.94
N ILE A 63 -29.19 14.62 6.42
CA ILE A 63 -29.11 16.07 6.65
C ILE A 63 -29.20 16.83 5.33
N TYR A 64 -28.41 16.43 4.33
CA TYR A 64 -28.34 17.13 3.05
C TYR A 64 -29.35 16.62 2.02
N LYS A 65 -30.15 15.59 2.34
CA LYS A 65 -31.11 14.92 1.44
C LYS A 65 -30.48 14.51 0.10
N VAL A 66 -29.30 13.90 0.15
CA VAL A 66 -28.56 13.46 -1.04
C VAL A 66 -28.29 11.96 -0.95
N ASP A 67 -28.34 11.28 -2.09
CA ASP A 67 -27.91 9.90 -2.22
C ASP A 67 -26.44 9.68 -1.76
N MET A 68 -26.17 8.51 -1.20
CA MET A 68 -24.86 8.14 -0.69
C MET A 68 -23.76 8.16 -1.75
N GLN A 69 -24.06 7.76 -2.99
CA GLN A 69 -23.09 7.76 -4.09
C GLN A 69 -22.70 9.17 -4.49
N GLN A 70 -23.63 10.12 -4.45
CA GLN A 70 -23.33 11.53 -4.70
C GLN A 70 -22.55 12.16 -3.57
N LEU A 71 -22.86 11.78 -2.32
CA LEU A 71 -22.10 12.22 -1.16
C LEU A 71 -20.66 11.70 -1.20
N LEU A 72 -20.41 10.47 -1.65
CA LEU A 72 -19.06 9.91 -1.82
C LEU A 72 -18.19 10.73 -2.79
N LYS A 73 -18.77 11.29 -3.86
CA LYS A 73 -18.06 12.15 -4.84
C LYS A 73 -17.54 13.46 -4.23
N VAL A 74 -18.13 13.92 -3.12
CA VAL A 74 -17.70 15.13 -2.38
C VAL A 74 -16.38 14.89 -1.65
N PHE A 75 -16.13 13.65 -1.23
CA PHE A 75 -14.96 13.27 -0.44
C PHE A 75 -13.87 12.60 -1.27
N ILE A 76 -14.24 11.87 -2.33
CA ILE A 76 -13.32 11.07 -3.13
C ILE A 76 -13.38 11.54 -4.60
N PRO A 77 -12.24 11.94 -5.20
CA PRO A 77 -12.19 12.29 -6.62
C PRO A 77 -12.51 11.07 -7.51
N PRO A 78 -12.97 11.29 -8.75
CA PRO A 78 -13.04 10.22 -9.74
C PRO A 78 -11.64 9.74 -10.12
N ASP A 79 -11.52 8.47 -10.46
CA ASP A 79 -10.32 7.85 -11.00
C ASP A 79 -9.98 8.42 -12.40
N SER A 80 -8.78 8.15 -12.90
CA SER A 80 -8.29 8.57 -14.22
C SER A 80 -9.25 8.22 -15.37
N SER A 81 -10.04 7.15 -15.25
CA SER A 81 -11.03 6.74 -16.23
C SER A 81 -12.38 7.48 -16.12
N GLY A 82 -12.59 8.30 -15.08
CA GLY A 82 -13.83 9.06 -14.86
C GLY A 82 -15.05 8.24 -14.44
N ASN A 83 -15.01 6.91 -14.54
CA ASN A 83 -16.16 6.03 -14.31
C ASN A 83 -16.31 5.59 -12.84
N ASN A 84 -15.21 5.51 -12.10
CA ASN A 84 -15.18 5.01 -10.72
C ASN A 84 -14.55 6.04 -9.78
N LEU A 85 -14.77 5.88 -8.48
CA LEU A 85 -14.11 6.67 -7.44
C LEU A 85 -12.66 6.20 -7.27
N ASP A 86 -11.75 7.16 -7.06
CA ASP A 86 -10.35 6.87 -6.80
C ASP A 86 -10.20 6.02 -5.52
N ARG A 87 -9.26 5.08 -5.53
CA ARG A 87 -8.98 4.17 -4.41
C ARG A 87 -7.99 4.77 -3.43
N CYS A 88 -7.08 5.62 -3.92
CA CYS A 88 -5.96 6.14 -3.14
C CYS A 88 -6.14 7.59 -2.73
N ARG A 89 -6.85 8.38 -3.54
CA ARG A 89 -6.93 9.83 -3.32
C ARG A 89 -8.22 10.18 -2.59
N ARG A 90 -8.11 11.24 -1.80
CA ARG A 90 -9.23 11.83 -1.08
C ARG A 90 -9.04 13.34 -1.04
N TYR A 91 -10.12 14.09 -1.10
CA TYR A 91 -10.06 15.52 -0.85
C TYR A 91 -9.76 15.81 0.63
N ALA A 92 -8.81 16.72 0.87
CA ALA A 92 -8.50 17.20 2.23
C ALA A 92 -9.70 17.92 2.87
N HIS A 93 -10.45 18.66 2.05
CA HIS A 93 -11.69 19.34 2.44
C HIS A 93 -12.84 18.86 1.54
N PRO A 94 -14.04 18.59 2.10
CA PRO A 94 -15.20 18.16 1.32
C PRO A 94 -15.59 19.22 0.29
N GLN A 95 -15.73 18.80 -0.97
CA GLN A 95 -16.05 19.67 -2.09
C GLN A 95 -17.57 19.70 -2.35
N TRP A 96 -18.31 20.43 -1.50
CA TRP A 96 -19.78 20.51 -1.57
C TRP A 96 -20.32 21.06 -2.89
N HIS A 97 -19.51 21.83 -3.62
CA HIS A 97 -19.88 22.37 -4.93
C HIS A 97 -20.16 21.28 -5.98
N LEU A 98 -19.61 20.07 -5.82
CA LEU A 98 -19.86 18.93 -6.71
C LEU A 98 -21.29 18.38 -6.60
N LEU A 99 -22.01 18.72 -5.54
CA LEU A 99 -23.44 18.38 -5.39
C LEU A 99 -24.32 19.34 -6.18
N ALA A 100 -23.94 20.61 -6.24
CA ALA A 100 -24.74 21.68 -6.84
C ALA A 100 -24.80 21.61 -8.38
N THR A 101 -23.81 20.98 -9.01
CA THR A 101 -23.78 20.83 -10.49
C THR A 101 -24.86 19.88 -11.02
N ASN A 102 -25.42 18.99 -10.18
CA ASN A 102 -26.56 18.16 -10.57
C ASN A 102 -27.92 18.88 -10.45
N SER A 103 -28.01 20.00 -9.73
CA SER A 103 -29.26 20.74 -9.57
C SER A 103 -29.46 21.88 -10.58
N THR A 104 -28.53 22.05 -11.53
CA THR A 104 -28.58 23.09 -12.58
C THR A 104 -28.85 22.55 -13.98
N ALA A 105 -29.54 21.41 -14.09
CA ALA A 105 -30.17 20.98 -15.34
C ALA A 105 -31.66 21.32 -15.28
N ASN A 106 -31.97 22.59 -15.49
CA ASN A 106 -33.28 23.06 -15.95
C ASN A 106 -33.18 23.33 -17.44
#